data_AF-U5C5U7-F1
#
_entry.id   AF-U5C5U7-F1
#
_cell.length_a   1.000
_cell.length_b   1.000
_cell.length_c   1.000
_cell.angle_alpha   90.00
_cell.angle_beta   90.00
_cell.angle_gamma   90.00
#
_symmetry.space_group_name_H-M   'P 1'
#
loop_
_entity.id
_entity.type
_entity.pdbx_description
1 polymer ?
#
loop_
_entity_poly.entity_id
_entity_poly.type
_entity_poly.pdbx_seq_one_letter_code
_entity_poly.pdbx_strand_id
1 'polypeptide(L)'
;MKVDTINYPANKEALKQKIESCDNPYLLFQIEKLLDRKNTVAPIGKLVGEYPWLIKEGVPRDMEVRTKLEPPIHSTIARYDSRMAPYLYYIGLFMLVLAAALINLMSNEGENIGVALFQSKVALIFGLLWIVFLVDFLIVYFLYLKSESKPPKITLYLRAFVLLFPPLRIGAQHLEDPSLQWIPFMGWSFRNEGLLKDVKEKFSIPMIVIALLIIPVLVIEWKFYEPLEAFLKTDLSFVLDMTQAFIWLAFAFEFIMMITISREKMAYAQRNWIDLLIIFLPFIAFIRTMRVIKIARLSHLSRGYKLRGLFMKARQGLLLAGFLYKIVSLKEFQIKSLKKKLDDNRKEREIIEEELVTLYQTAKKKNKKMWRKSTSQSK
;
A
#
# COMPACT_ATOMS: atom_id res chain seq x y z
N MET A 1 -32.74 15.39 8.99
CA MET A 1 -32.77 14.86 10.36
C MET A 1 -32.10 15.89 11.25
N LYS A 2 -32.88 16.62 12.08
CA LYS A 2 -32.34 17.60 13.01
C LYS A 2 -31.50 16.85 14.04
N VAL A 3 -30.24 17.25 14.19
CA VAL A 3 -29.39 16.77 15.28
C VAL A 3 -29.91 17.44 16.53
N ASP A 4 -30.66 16.70 17.33
CA ASP A 4 -31.07 17.15 18.65
C ASP A 4 -29.80 17.45 19.45
N THR A 5 -29.61 18.72 19.79
CA THR A 5 -28.60 19.17 20.74
C THR A 5 -28.87 18.46 22.06
N ILE A 6 -28.06 17.45 22.36
CA ILE A 6 -28.05 16.76 23.65
C ILE A 6 -27.70 17.80 24.71
N ASN A 7 -28.75 18.26 25.41
CA ASN A 7 -28.63 19.19 26.51
C ASN A 7 -27.95 18.44 27.67
N TYR A 8 -26.64 18.68 27.86
CA TYR A 8 -25.90 18.11 28.99
C TYR A 8 -26.55 18.59 30.29
N PRO A 9 -27.04 17.70 31.18
CA PRO A 9 -27.60 18.13 32.43
C PRO A 9 -26.48 18.73 33.29
N ALA A 10 -26.46 20.07 33.36
CA ALA A 10 -25.47 20.84 34.12
C ALA A 10 -25.61 20.71 35.64
N ASN A 11 -26.41 19.76 36.16
CA ASN A 11 -26.71 19.66 37.58
C ASN A 11 -26.41 18.25 38.12
N LYS A 12 -25.40 18.18 39.00
CA LYS A 12 -24.89 16.94 39.62
C LYS A 12 -25.98 16.14 40.33
N GLU A 13 -26.98 16.83 40.86
CA GLU A 13 -28.13 16.23 41.55
C GLU A 13 -29.11 15.56 40.59
N ALA A 14 -29.40 16.20 39.45
CA ALA A 14 -30.24 15.60 38.41
C ALA A 14 -29.61 14.34 37.79
N LEU A 15 -28.28 14.30 37.74
CA LEU A 15 -27.52 13.14 37.27
C LEU A 15 -27.54 11.99 38.28
N LYS A 16 -27.41 12.29 39.58
CA LYS A 16 -27.59 11.30 40.66
C LYS A 16 -29.00 10.68 40.64
N GLN A 17 -30.02 11.52 40.54
CA GLN A 17 -31.41 11.07 40.56
C GLN A 17 -31.73 10.17 39.35
N LYS A 18 -31.17 10.47 38.18
CA LYS A 18 -31.29 9.61 36.98
C LYS A 18 -30.52 8.29 37.05
N ILE A 19 -29.42 8.24 37.82
CA ILE A 19 -28.67 7.01 38.06
C ILE A 19 -29.42 6.13 39.07
N GLU A 20 -29.95 6.73 40.13
CA GLU A 20 -30.78 6.05 41.14
C GLU A 20 -32.09 5.50 40.56
N SER A 21 -32.65 6.17 39.54
CA SER A 21 -33.84 5.70 38.83
C SER A 21 -33.54 4.79 37.61
N CYS A 22 -32.30 4.32 37.42
CA CYS A 22 -31.91 3.54 36.25
C CYS A 22 -32.00 2.03 36.51
N ASP A 23 -33.04 1.37 35.99
CA ASP A 23 -33.25 -0.08 36.16
C ASP A 23 -32.43 -0.95 35.18
N ASN A 24 -31.53 -0.36 34.39
CA ASN A 24 -30.73 -1.10 33.40
C ASN A 24 -29.38 -1.55 34.01
N PRO A 25 -29.19 -2.85 34.32
CA PRO A 25 -27.99 -3.35 34.99
C PRO A 25 -26.71 -3.16 34.15
N TYR A 26 -26.81 -3.11 32.82
CA TYR A 26 -25.66 -2.90 31.94
C TYR A 26 -25.16 -1.45 31.97
N LEU A 27 -26.07 -0.48 32.03
CA LEU A 27 -25.72 0.95 32.17
C LEU A 27 -25.15 1.24 33.55
N LEU A 28 -25.71 0.64 34.61
CA LEU A 28 -25.17 0.73 35.97
C LEU A 28 -23.73 0.18 36.04
N PHE A 29 -23.47 -0.99 35.43
CA PHE A 29 -22.13 -1.56 35.35
C PHE A 29 -21.14 -0.66 34.57
N GLN A 30 -21.56 -0.06 33.46
CA GLN A 30 -20.71 0.89 32.73
C GLN A 30 -20.41 2.15 33.54
N ILE A 31 -21.39 2.69 34.25
CA ILE A 31 -21.24 3.87 35.11
C ILE A 31 -20.34 3.55 36.30
N GLU A 32 -20.50 2.38 36.91
CA GLU A 32 -19.63 1.87 37.98
C GLU A 32 -18.19 1.73 37.49
N LYS A 33 -17.95 1.10 36.34
CA LYS A 33 -16.62 1.00 35.74
C LYS A 33 -16.01 2.39 35.45
N LEU A 34 -16.82 3.35 34.98
CA LEU A 34 -16.37 4.72 34.70
C LEU A 34 -16.05 5.51 35.98
N LEU A 35 -16.82 5.30 37.06
CA LEU A 35 -16.60 5.92 38.37
C LEU A 35 -15.37 5.33 39.07
N ASP A 36 -15.18 4.02 38.99
CA ASP A 36 -13.99 3.33 39.50
C ASP A 36 -12.73 3.82 38.77
N ARG A 37 -12.82 4.00 37.44
CA ARG A 37 -11.78 4.60 36.62
C ARG A 37 -11.36 6.00 37.09
N LYS A 38 -12.27 6.80 37.67
CA LYS A 38 -11.93 8.14 38.17
C LYS A 38 -10.87 8.12 39.27
N ASN A 39 -10.92 7.11 40.15
CA ASN A 39 -9.94 6.93 41.23
C ASN A 39 -8.59 6.43 40.70
N THR A 40 -8.61 5.58 39.68
CA THR A 40 -7.41 5.06 39.00
C THR A 40 -6.72 6.10 38.11
N VAL A 41 -7.47 7.05 37.55
CA VAL A 41 -6.98 8.07 36.61
C VAL A 41 -6.56 9.38 37.30
N ALA A 42 -6.94 9.61 38.56
CA ALA A 42 -6.51 10.79 39.32
C ALA A 42 -4.96 10.96 39.43
N PRO A 43 -4.15 9.89 39.61
CA PRO A 43 -2.70 9.97 39.52
C PRO A 43 -2.19 10.30 38.10
N ILE A 44 -2.88 9.82 37.06
CA ILE A 44 -2.56 10.10 35.66
C ILE A 44 -2.75 11.60 35.37
N GLY A 45 -3.79 12.23 35.91
CA GLY A 45 -3.99 13.68 35.81
C GLY A 45 -2.83 14.49 36.41
N LYS A 46 -2.20 14.01 37.49
CA LYS A 46 -0.99 14.62 38.07
C LYS A 46 0.26 14.33 37.23
N LEU A 47 0.40 13.10 36.73
CA LEU A 47 1.47 12.69 35.82
C LEU A 47 1.49 13.57 34.56
N VAL A 48 0.30 13.81 34.01
CA VAL A 48 0.07 14.65 32.84
C VAL A 48 0.46 16.11 33.09
N GLY A 49 0.19 16.64 34.29
CA GLY A 49 0.66 17.97 34.70
C GLY A 49 2.18 18.07 34.83
N GLU A 50 2.84 17.00 35.28
CA GLU A 50 4.32 16.93 35.40
C GLU A 50 5.01 16.64 34.05
N TYR A 51 4.33 15.95 33.12
CA TYR A 51 4.85 15.56 31.81
C TYR A 51 3.87 15.94 30.68
N PRO A 52 3.82 17.22 30.27
CA PRO A 52 2.85 17.73 29.28
C PRO A 52 2.96 17.07 27.91
N TRP A 53 4.10 16.45 27.59
CA TRP A 53 4.32 15.72 26.34
C TRP A 53 3.53 14.40 26.27
N LEU A 54 3.05 13.85 27.39
CA LEU A 54 2.16 12.67 27.40
C LEU A 54 0.76 12.97 26.83
N ILE A 55 0.34 14.25 26.83
CA ILE A 55 -0.92 14.70 26.20
C ILE A 55 -0.69 15.20 24.77
N LYS A 56 0.55 15.25 24.27
CA LYS A 56 0.75 15.56 22.86
C LYS A 56 0.24 14.37 22.06
N GLU A 57 -1.07 14.33 21.84
CA GLU A 57 -1.65 13.54 20.77
C GLU A 57 -0.85 13.89 19.53
N GLY A 58 -0.23 12.88 18.90
CA GLY A 58 0.41 13.07 17.61
C GLY A 58 -0.59 13.77 16.69
N VAL A 59 -0.08 14.67 15.83
CA VAL A 59 -0.91 15.46 14.90
C VAL A 59 -2.01 14.55 14.34
N PRO A 60 -3.30 14.93 14.47
CA PRO A 60 -4.40 14.06 14.08
C PRO A 60 -4.17 13.56 12.66
N ARG A 61 -4.44 12.27 12.43
CA ARG A 61 -4.26 11.64 11.12
C ARG A 61 -5.03 12.45 10.09
N ASP A 62 -4.31 13.11 9.19
CA ASP A 62 -4.89 13.88 8.11
C ASP A 62 -5.52 12.92 7.09
N MET A 63 -6.85 12.90 7.11
CA MET A 63 -7.69 12.07 6.24
C MET A 63 -8.35 12.88 5.12
N GLU A 64 -8.07 14.18 5.01
CA GLU A 64 -8.71 15.04 4.01
C GLU A 64 -8.15 14.76 2.61
N VAL A 65 -9.02 14.44 1.65
CA VAL A 65 -8.58 14.22 0.28
C VAL A 65 -8.42 15.57 -0.43
N ARG A 66 -7.17 16.05 -0.57
CA ARG A 66 -6.85 17.30 -1.27
C ARG A 66 -6.31 16.99 -2.67
N THR A 67 -7.03 17.47 -3.69
CA THR A 67 -6.74 17.22 -5.12
C THR A 67 -6.69 18.54 -5.89
N LYS A 68 -6.22 18.51 -7.15
CA LYS A 68 -6.08 19.69 -8.02
C LYS A 68 -5.29 20.84 -7.38
N LEU A 69 -4.26 20.49 -6.61
CA LEU A 69 -3.36 21.47 -6.00
C LEU A 69 -2.46 22.11 -7.05
N GLU A 70 -2.02 23.33 -6.80
CA GLU A 70 -1.00 23.97 -7.61
C GLU A 70 0.38 23.49 -7.13
N PRO A 71 1.19 22.87 -8.00
CA PRO A 71 2.53 22.46 -7.61
C PRO A 71 3.43 23.69 -7.45
N PRO A 72 4.46 23.65 -6.59
CA PRO A 72 5.40 24.77 -6.46
C PRO A 72 6.14 25.00 -7.79
N ILE A 73 6.27 26.26 -8.22
CA ILE A 73 6.90 26.65 -9.50
C ILE A 73 8.12 27.57 -9.25
N HIS A 74 8.61 27.63 -8.02
CA HIS A 74 9.65 28.57 -7.62
C HIS A 74 11.01 28.29 -8.28
N SER A 75 11.31 27.03 -8.58
CA SER A 75 12.56 26.64 -9.25
C SER A 75 12.35 26.11 -10.66
N THR A 76 13.44 26.10 -11.44
CA THR A 76 13.45 25.49 -12.78
C THR A 76 13.20 23.99 -12.75
N ILE A 77 13.67 23.30 -11.71
CA ILE A 77 13.49 21.84 -11.57
C ILE A 77 12.03 21.50 -11.25
N ALA A 78 11.37 22.29 -10.40
CA ALA A 78 9.96 22.11 -10.07
C ALA A 78 9.05 22.40 -11.27
N ARG A 79 9.35 23.44 -12.04
CA ARG A 79 8.62 23.76 -13.28
C ARG A 79 8.72 22.64 -14.31
N TYR A 80 9.92 22.08 -14.49
CA TYR A 80 10.14 20.94 -15.38
C TYR A 80 9.34 19.71 -14.90
N ASP A 81 9.48 19.31 -13.63
CA ASP A 81 8.80 18.13 -13.08
C ASP A 81 7.28 18.28 -13.13
N SER A 82 6.78 19.46 -12.80
CA SER A 82 5.35 19.80 -12.84
C SER A 82 4.75 19.63 -14.24
N ARG A 83 5.50 20.03 -15.27
CA ARG A 83 5.07 19.94 -16.67
C ARG A 83 5.22 18.53 -17.23
N MET A 84 6.27 17.81 -16.87
CA MET A 84 6.58 16.48 -17.41
C MET A 84 5.83 15.35 -16.73
N ALA A 85 5.39 15.53 -15.48
CA ALA A 85 4.67 14.51 -14.72
C ALA A 85 3.50 13.83 -15.47
N PRO A 86 2.55 14.55 -16.11
CA PRO A 86 1.46 13.90 -16.86
C PRO A 86 1.98 13.06 -18.04
N TYR A 87 2.92 13.58 -18.82
CA TYR A 87 3.45 12.86 -19.98
C TYR A 87 4.19 11.59 -19.56
N LEU A 88 5.07 11.70 -18.57
CA LEU A 88 5.83 10.57 -18.05
C LEU A 88 4.93 9.53 -17.36
N TYR A 89 3.80 9.95 -16.80
CA TYR A 89 2.78 9.03 -16.29
C TYR A 89 2.22 8.16 -17.42
N TYR A 90 1.73 8.77 -18.50
CA TYR A 90 1.13 8.03 -19.61
C TYR A 90 2.16 7.18 -20.37
N ILE A 91 3.38 7.67 -20.53
CA ILE A 91 4.48 6.88 -21.09
C ILE A 91 4.81 5.70 -20.17
N GLY A 92 4.86 5.91 -18.86
CA GLY A 92 5.07 4.83 -17.88
C GLY A 92 3.95 3.78 -17.91
N LEU A 93 2.70 4.22 -18.04
CA LEU A 93 1.54 3.34 -18.22
C LEU A 93 1.65 2.53 -19.52
N PHE A 94 2.00 3.18 -20.63
CA PHE A 94 2.20 2.51 -21.91
C PHE A 94 3.35 1.50 -21.84
N MET A 95 4.46 1.84 -21.19
CA MET A 95 5.54 0.87 -20.94
C MET A 95 5.09 -0.30 -20.07
N LEU A 96 4.19 -0.11 -19.12
CA LEU A 96 3.63 -1.21 -18.34
C LEU A 96 2.80 -2.16 -19.20
N VAL A 97 2.02 -1.63 -20.15
CA VAL A 97 1.27 -2.42 -21.14
C VAL A 97 2.24 -3.21 -22.03
N LEU A 98 3.30 -2.56 -22.53
CA LEU A 98 4.33 -3.24 -23.32
C LEU A 98 5.06 -4.33 -22.50
N ALA A 99 5.31 -4.09 -21.22
CA ALA A 99 5.89 -5.08 -20.32
C ALA A 99 4.97 -6.30 -20.16
N ALA A 100 3.65 -6.08 -20.00
CA ALA A 100 2.67 -7.16 -19.97
C ALA A 100 2.68 -7.98 -21.26
N ALA A 101 2.72 -7.32 -22.42
CA ALA A 101 2.80 -7.96 -23.72
C ALA A 101 4.10 -8.76 -23.89
N LEU A 102 5.25 -8.20 -23.51
CA LEU A 102 6.55 -8.87 -23.56
C LEU A 102 6.58 -10.10 -22.65
N ILE A 103 6.11 -9.98 -21.40
CA ILE A 103 6.04 -11.10 -20.47
C ILE A 103 5.23 -12.25 -21.06
N ASN A 104 4.13 -11.93 -21.73
CA ASN A 104 3.25 -12.90 -22.34
C ASN A 104 3.90 -13.57 -23.58
N LEU A 105 4.49 -12.77 -24.48
CA LEU A 105 5.20 -13.26 -25.66
C LEU A 105 6.37 -14.19 -25.29
N MET A 106 7.14 -13.83 -24.27
CA MET A 106 8.23 -14.66 -23.73
C MET A 106 7.69 -16.00 -23.18
N SER A 107 6.44 -16.03 -22.72
CA SER A 107 5.79 -17.25 -22.23
C SER A 107 5.37 -18.20 -23.35
N ASN A 108 5.47 -17.80 -24.63
CA ASN A 108 5.09 -18.61 -25.80
C ASN A 108 6.27 -18.87 -26.76
N GLU A 109 7.52 -18.69 -26.32
CA GLU A 109 8.70 -19.02 -27.13
C GLU A 109 8.67 -20.51 -27.54
N GLY A 110 8.49 -20.77 -28.84
CA GLY A 110 8.53 -22.13 -29.39
C GLY A 110 8.07 -22.34 -30.84
N GLU A 111 7.05 -21.63 -31.34
CA GLU A 111 6.29 -22.20 -32.48
C GLU A 111 6.27 -21.40 -33.79
N ASN A 112 6.60 -20.10 -33.82
CA ASN A 112 6.45 -19.31 -35.06
C ASN A 112 7.44 -18.14 -35.22
N ILE A 113 8.07 -18.04 -36.40
CA ILE A 113 9.00 -16.95 -36.78
C ILE A 113 8.31 -15.57 -36.70
N GLY A 114 7.02 -15.50 -37.03
CA GLY A 114 6.23 -14.27 -36.95
C GLY A 114 6.10 -13.71 -35.52
N VAL A 115 5.99 -14.58 -34.52
CA VAL A 115 5.91 -14.19 -33.11
C VAL A 115 7.23 -13.60 -32.63
N ALA A 116 8.37 -14.18 -33.05
CA ALA A 116 9.70 -13.66 -32.74
C ALA A 116 9.94 -12.27 -33.34
N LEU A 117 9.50 -12.03 -34.58
CA LEU A 117 9.57 -10.71 -35.20
C LEU A 117 8.70 -9.68 -34.47
N PHE A 118 7.49 -10.06 -34.06
CA PHE A 118 6.62 -9.18 -33.27
C PHE A 118 7.25 -8.86 -31.90
N GLN A 119 7.76 -9.87 -31.19
CA GLN A 119 8.47 -9.71 -29.92
C GLN A 119 9.67 -8.77 -30.04
N SER A 120 10.48 -8.90 -31.10
CA SER A 120 11.61 -8.00 -31.37
C SER A 120 11.15 -6.55 -31.57
N LYS A 121 10.07 -6.31 -32.32
CA LYS A 121 9.51 -4.97 -32.51
C LYS A 121 9.00 -4.37 -31.19
N VAL A 122 8.26 -5.14 -30.39
CA VAL A 122 7.77 -4.68 -29.08
C VAL A 122 8.94 -4.37 -28.14
N ALA A 123 9.97 -5.22 -28.12
CA ALA A 123 11.18 -5.01 -27.32
C ALA A 123 11.96 -3.77 -27.78
N LEU A 124 12.05 -3.51 -29.09
CA LEU A 124 12.65 -2.31 -29.64
C LEU A 124 11.90 -1.06 -29.21
N ILE A 125 10.56 -1.05 -29.33
CA ILE A 125 9.73 0.09 -28.87
C ILE A 125 9.92 0.30 -27.36
N PHE A 126 9.91 -0.76 -26.57
CA PHE A 126 10.17 -0.69 -25.13
C PHE A 126 11.55 -0.08 -24.83
N GLY A 127 12.59 -0.50 -25.54
CA GLY A 127 13.94 0.04 -25.43
C GLY A 127 14.05 1.51 -25.84
N LEU A 128 13.37 1.92 -26.92
CA LEU A 128 13.33 3.33 -27.34
C LEU A 128 12.64 4.22 -26.30
N LEU A 129 11.52 3.77 -25.74
CA LEU A 129 10.82 4.51 -24.68
C LEU A 129 11.66 4.59 -23.41
N TRP A 130 12.49 3.59 -23.14
CA TRP A 130 13.40 3.61 -22.01
C TRP A 130 14.39 4.78 -22.08
N ILE A 131 14.85 5.16 -23.30
CA ILE A 131 15.72 6.31 -23.53
C ILE A 131 15.05 7.61 -23.07
N VAL A 132 13.72 7.73 -23.18
CA VAL A 132 12.98 8.92 -22.69
C VAL A 132 13.19 9.11 -21.18
N PHE A 133 13.18 8.03 -20.40
CA PHE A 133 13.43 8.10 -18.95
C PHE A 133 14.89 8.36 -18.61
N LEU A 134 15.82 7.87 -19.45
CA LEU A 134 17.23 8.20 -19.32
C LEU A 134 17.45 9.70 -19.53
N VAL A 135 16.86 10.26 -20.59
CA VAL A 135 16.92 11.70 -20.89
C VAL A 135 16.24 12.51 -19.78
N ASP A 136 15.06 12.11 -19.31
CA ASP A 136 14.38 12.74 -18.16
C ASP A 136 15.30 12.80 -16.93
N PHE A 137 15.93 11.67 -16.59
CA PHE A 137 16.85 11.61 -15.46
C PHE A 137 18.07 12.51 -15.65
N LEU A 138 18.67 12.54 -16.85
CA LEU A 138 19.81 13.41 -17.15
C LEU A 138 19.44 14.90 -17.05
N ILE A 139 18.26 15.29 -17.54
CA ILE A 139 17.75 16.66 -17.41
C ILE A 139 17.54 17.00 -15.94
N VAL A 140 16.87 16.14 -15.17
CA VAL A 140 16.65 16.33 -13.73
C VAL A 140 17.99 16.43 -12.98
N TYR A 141 18.96 15.59 -13.32
CA TYR A 141 20.29 15.59 -12.71
C TYR A 141 21.06 16.88 -13.04
N PHE A 142 21.02 17.34 -14.30
CA PHE A 142 21.63 18.60 -14.69
C PHE A 142 20.98 19.81 -13.99
N LEU A 143 19.64 19.83 -13.91
CA LEU A 143 18.90 20.86 -13.18
C LEU A 143 19.18 20.79 -11.68
N TYR A 144 19.39 19.60 -11.12
CA TYR A 144 19.77 19.41 -9.72
C TYR A 144 21.13 20.04 -9.40
N LEU A 145 22.10 19.93 -10.31
CA LEU A 145 23.42 20.54 -10.15
C LEU A 145 23.37 22.08 -10.21
N LYS A 146 22.46 22.64 -11.01
CA LYS A 146 22.29 24.08 -11.21
C LYS A 146 21.34 24.74 -10.20
N SER A 147 20.53 23.96 -9.49
CA SER A 147 19.51 24.50 -8.58
C SER A 147 20.12 24.99 -7.26
N GLU A 148 19.74 26.20 -6.85
CA GLU A 148 20.08 26.75 -5.53
C GLU A 148 19.35 26.02 -4.40
N SER A 149 18.07 25.67 -4.63
CA SER A 149 17.28 24.81 -3.74
C SER A 149 17.46 23.36 -4.16
N LYS A 150 18.17 22.59 -3.34
CA LYS A 150 18.44 21.17 -3.62
C LYS A 150 17.31 20.31 -3.06
N PRO A 151 16.56 19.58 -3.89
CA PRO A 151 15.57 18.65 -3.39
C PRO A 151 16.23 17.53 -2.55
N PRO A 152 15.46 16.84 -1.70
CA PRO A 152 15.98 15.76 -0.86
C PRO A 152 16.67 14.68 -1.71
N LYS A 153 17.88 14.23 -1.33
CA LYS A 153 18.63 13.21 -2.09
C LYS A 153 17.83 11.92 -2.34
N ILE A 154 16.94 11.57 -1.42
CA ILE A 154 16.06 10.39 -1.56
C ILE A 154 15.15 10.48 -2.78
N THR A 155 14.65 11.66 -3.16
CA THR A 155 13.80 11.81 -4.35
C THR A 155 14.62 11.60 -5.63
N LEU A 156 15.87 12.04 -5.65
CA LEU A 156 16.80 11.79 -6.76
C LEU A 156 17.14 10.30 -6.90
N TYR A 157 17.42 9.59 -5.79
CA TYR A 157 17.63 8.14 -5.84
C TYR A 157 16.40 7.38 -6.31
N LEU A 158 15.20 7.81 -5.92
CA LEU A 158 13.96 7.24 -6.43
C LEU A 158 13.82 7.47 -7.95
N ARG A 159 14.24 8.62 -8.48
CA ARG A 159 14.30 8.85 -9.94
C ARG A 159 15.33 7.98 -10.64
N ALA A 160 16.49 7.76 -10.04
CA ALA A 160 17.47 6.81 -10.57
C ALA A 160 16.91 5.38 -10.61
N PHE A 161 16.14 4.98 -9.59
CA PHE A 161 15.50 3.66 -9.54
C PHE A 161 14.44 3.46 -10.64
N VAL A 162 13.78 4.54 -11.10
CA VAL A 162 12.88 4.50 -12.26
C VAL A 162 13.62 4.06 -13.53
N LEU A 163 14.93 4.30 -13.65
CA LEU A 163 15.69 3.79 -14.78
C LEU A 163 15.76 2.26 -14.81
N LEU A 164 15.68 1.58 -13.67
CA LEU A 164 15.66 0.11 -13.67
C LEU A 164 14.30 -0.45 -14.09
N PHE A 165 13.22 0.24 -13.70
CA PHE A 165 11.87 -0.14 -14.06
C PHE A 165 11.01 1.11 -14.33
N PRO A 166 10.98 1.60 -15.59
CA PRO A 166 10.31 2.85 -15.96
C PRO A 166 8.84 2.98 -15.53
N PRO A 167 8.03 1.90 -15.51
CA PRO A 167 6.66 1.98 -15.00
C PRO A 167 6.53 2.49 -13.55
N LEU A 168 7.59 2.46 -12.74
CA LEU A 168 7.57 3.06 -11.39
C LEU A 168 7.40 4.58 -11.39
N ARG A 169 7.52 5.24 -12.55
CA ARG A 169 7.23 6.67 -12.68
C ARG A 169 5.74 6.99 -12.49
N ILE A 170 4.86 6.00 -12.65
CA ILE A 170 3.42 6.11 -12.40
C ILE A 170 3.20 6.57 -10.94
N GLY A 171 2.62 7.75 -10.76
CA GLY A 171 2.37 8.32 -9.43
C GLY A 171 3.64 8.72 -8.66
N ALA A 172 4.78 8.96 -9.33
CA ALA A 172 5.98 9.40 -8.63
C ALA A 172 5.81 10.80 -8.00
N GLN A 173 6.52 10.99 -6.88
CA GLN A 173 6.48 12.19 -6.06
C GLN A 173 7.08 13.39 -6.78
N HIS A 174 6.56 14.58 -6.47
CA HIS A 174 7.16 15.84 -6.89
C HIS A 174 8.56 15.99 -6.26
N LEU A 175 9.51 16.52 -7.02
CA LEU A 175 10.92 16.56 -6.61
C LEU A 175 11.19 17.46 -5.39
N GLU A 176 10.59 18.65 -5.37
CA GLU A 176 10.78 19.62 -4.28
C GLU A 176 9.84 19.40 -3.10
N ASP A 177 8.63 18.93 -3.39
CA ASP A 177 7.61 18.70 -2.38
C ASP A 177 7.18 17.23 -2.44
N PRO A 178 7.85 16.33 -1.69
CA PRO A 178 7.52 14.91 -1.69
C PRO A 178 6.12 14.59 -1.16
N SER A 179 5.39 15.58 -0.62
CA SER A 179 4.00 15.44 -0.23
C SER A 179 3.03 15.53 -1.41
N LEU A 180 3.47 16.04 -2.57
CA LEU A 180 2.66 16.12 -3.77
C LEU A 180 2.96 14.98 -4.74
N GLN A 181 1.91 14.50 -5.40
CA GLN A 181 2.01 13.50 -6.46
C GLN A 181 0.95 13.77 -7.52
N TRP A 182 1.26 13.44 -8.78
CA TRP A 182 0.32 13.58 -9.88
C TRP A 182 -0.43 12.27 -10.10
N ILE A 183 -1.76 12.34 -10.11
CA ILE A 183 -2.66 11.21 -10.37
C ILE A 183 -3.55 11.59 -11.57
N PRO A 184 -3.79 10.68 -12.52
CA PRO A 184 -4.70 10.98 -13.64
C PRO A 184 -6.08 11.33 -13.10
N PHE A 185 -6.77 12.25 -13.79
CA PHE A 185 -8.11 12.77 -13.44
C PHE A 185 -8.19 13.61 -12.15
N MET A 186 -7.32 13.39 -11.16
CA MET A 186 -7.24 14.17 -9.92
C MET A 186 -6.20 15.29 -9.96
N GLY A 187 -5.25 15.23 -10.89
CA GLY A 187 -4.15 16.16 -10.99
C GLY A 187 -3.17 16.02 -9.82
N TRP A 188 -2.53 17.12 -9.45
CA TRP A 188 -1.66 17.16 -8.28
C TRP A 188 -2.47 17.00 -7.00
N SER A 189 -2.14 15.98 -6.22
CA SER A 189 -2.87 15.60 -5.02
C SER A 189 -1.91 15.45 -3.84
N PHE A 190 -2.40 15.79 -2.65
CA PHE A 190 -1.62 15.68 -1.42
C PHE A 190 -1.58 14.22 -0.95
N ARG A 191 -0.37 13.74 -0.67
CA ARG A 191 -0.08 12.37 -0.24
C ARG A 191 -0.31 12.22 1.25
N ASN A 192 -1.53 11.83 1.60
CA ASN A 192 -1.91 11.45 2.96
C ASN A 192 -2.65 10.11 3.00
N GLU A 193 -2.98 9.66 4.21
CA GLU A 193 -3.72 8.42 4.44
C GLU A 193 -5.14 8.49 3.85
N GLY A 194 -5.74 9.69 3.82
CA GLY A 194 -7.03 9.95 3.19
C GLY A 194 -7.05 9.60 1.71
N LEU A 195 -6.10 10.13 0.93
CA LEU A 195 -5.98 9.85 -0.50
C LEU A 195 -5.70 8.37 -0.77
N LEU A 196 -4.82 7.74 0.02
CA LEU A 196 -4.57 6.30 -0.09
C LEU A 196 -5.84 5.49 0.14
N LYS A 197 -6.64 5.86 1.15
CA LYS A 197 -7.91 5.20 1.45
C LYS A 197 -8.93 5.37 0.33
N ASP A 198 -9.08 6.59 -0.21
CA ASP A 198 -10.01 6.88 -1.31
C ASP A 198 -9.66 6.10 -2.58
N VAL A 199 -8.38 6.13 -2.97
CA VAL A 199 -7.89 5.37 -4.14
C VAL A 199 -8.06 3.88 -3.88
N LYS A 200 -7.70 3.37 -2.70
CA LYS A 200 -7.90 1.96 -2.34
C LYS A 200 -9.36 1.53 -2.43
N GLU A 201 -10.29 2.35 -1.96
CA GLU A 201 -11.72 2.04 -2.02
C GLU A 201 -12.21 1.97 -3.46
N LYS A 202 -11.81 2.93 -4.31
CA LYS A 202 -12.16 2.95 -5.75
C LYS A 202 -11.60 1.75 -6.52
N PHE A 203 -10.38 1.32 -6.20
CA PHE A 203 -9.75 0.17 -6.87
C PHE A 203 -10.18 -1.18 -6.29
N SER A 204 -10.71 -1.23 -5.06
CA SER A 204 -11.04 -2.50 -4.39
C SER A 204 -12.02 -3.37 -5.18
N ILE A 205 -13.12 -2.79 -5.66
CA ILE A 205 -14.18 -3.55 -6.36
C ILE A 205 -13.72 -3.99 -7.75
N PRO A 206 -13.20 -3.09 -8.64
CA PRO A 206 -12.70 -3.50 -9.94
C PRO A 206 -11.64 -4.60 -9.82
N MET A 207 -10.77 -4.51 -8.81
CA MET A 207 -9.74 -5.51 -8.66
C MET A 207 -10.32 -6.87 -8.26
N ILE A 208 -11.28 -6.93 -7.34
CA ILE A 208 -11.93 -8.20 -6.99
C ILE A 208 -12.57 -8.85 -8.23
N VAL A 209 -13.19 -8.07 -9.12
CA VAL A 209 -13.75 -8.59 -10.38
C VAL A 209 -12.65 -9.16 -11.27
N ILE A 210 -11.54 -8.44 -11.45
CA ILE A 210 -10.40 -8.91 -12.25
C ILE A 210 -9.74 -10.16 -11.63
N ALA A 211 -9.64 -10.21 -10.30
CA ALA A 211 -9.17 -11.38 -9.59
C ALA A 211 -10.12 -12.57 -9.81
N LEU A 212 -11.43 -12.35 -9.78
CA LEU A 212 -12.43 -13.39 -10.00
C LEU A 212 -12.36 -13.95 -11.42
N LEU A 213 -12.05 -13.11 -12.42
CA LEU A 213 -11.86 -13.53 -13.81
C LEU A 213 -10.74 -14.56 -13.99
N ILE A 214 -9.83 -14.73 -13.03
CA ILE A 214 -8.83 -15.80 -13.13
C ILE A 214 -9.48 -17.20 -13.07
N ILE A 215 -10.54 -17.38 -12.29
CA ILE A 215 -11.18 -18.69 -12.11
C ILE A 215 -11.72 -19.24 -13.43
N PRO A 216 -12.58 -18.53 -14.20
CA PRO A 216 -13.07 -19.03 -15.48
C PRO A 216 -11.93 -19.22 -16.48
N VAL A 217 -10.91 -18.34 -16.50
CA VAL A 217 -9.74 -18.51 -17.36
C VAL A 217 -9.05 -19.85 -17.09
N LEU A 218 -8.85 -20.21 -15.81
CA LEU A 218 -8.25 -21.49 -15.42
C LEU A 218 -9.11 -22.69 -15.77
N VAL A 219 -10.43 -22.59 -15.57
CA VAL A 219 -11.37 -23.67 -15.89
C VAL A 219 -11.39 -23.93 -17.39
N ILE A 220 -11.39 -22.87 -18.20
CA ILE A 220 -11.32 -22.99 -19.66
C ILE A 220 -10.01 -23.65 -20.08
N GLU A 221 -8.88 -23.15 -19.59
CA GLU A 221 -7.55 -23.66 -19.92
C GLU A 221 -7.38 -25.15 -19.53
N TRP A 222 -7.93 -25.58 -18.39
CA TRP A 222 -7.72 -26.95 -17.90
C TRP A 222 -8.70 -27.98 -18.45
N LYS A 223 -9.99 -27.64 -18.59
CA LYS A 223 -11.05 -28.62 -18.85
C LYS A 223 -11.74 -28.44 -20.20
N PHE A 224 -11.81 -27.21 -20.71
CA PHE A 224 -12.66 -26.89 -21.86
C PHE A 224 -11.87 -26.35 -23.06
N TYR A 225 -10.54 -26.44 -23.06
CA TYR A 225 -9.71 -25.91 -24.11
C TYR A 225 -10.11 -26.46 -25.50
N GLU A 226 -10.07 -27.79 -25.69
CA GLU A 226 -10.40 -28.39 -27.00
C GLU A 226 -11.86 -28.19 -27.44
N PRO A 227 -12.88 -28.38 -26.57
CA PRO A 227 -14.28 -28.14 -26.96
C PRO A 227 -14.57 -26.68 -27.33
N LEU A 228 -13.99 -25.71 -26.60
CA LEU A 228 -14.23 -24.29 -26.89
C LEU A 228 -13.50 -23.84 -28.16
N GLU A 229 -12.28 -24.31 -28.39
CA GLU A 229 -11.52 -23.95 -29.59
C GLU A 229 -12.24 -24.42 -30.85
N ALA A 230 -12.75 -25.67 -30.84
CA ALA A 230 -13.53 -26.22 -31.94
C ALA A 230 -14.86 -25.45 -32.17
N PHE A 231 -15.49 -24.96 -31.11
CA PHE A 231 -16.75 -24.19 -31.20
C PHE A 231 -16.52 -22.75 -31.70
N LEU A 232 -15.50 -22.07 -31.19
CA LEU A 232 -15.25 -20.65 -31.46
C LEU A 232 -14.48 -20.38 -32.76
N LYS A 233 -13.88 -21.42 -33.38
CA LYS A 233 -13.06 -21.31 -34.61
C LYS A 233 -12.02 -20.17 -34.56
N THR A 234 -11.56 -19.83 -33.37
CA THR A 234 -10.65 -18.73 -33.09
C THR A 234 -9.51 -19.29 -32.26
N ASP A 235 -8.32 -18.70 -32.38
CA ASP A 235 -7.15 -19.04 -31.58
C ASP A 235 -7.42 -18.72 -30.10
N LEU A 236 -7.91 -19.74 -29.36
CA LEU A 236 -8.28 -19.62 -27.96
C LEU A 236 -7.05 -19.35 -27.09
N SER A 237 -5.88 -19.86 -27.47
CA SER A 237 -4.61 -19.58 -26.79
C SER A 237 -4.36 -18.08 -26.78
N PHE A 238 -4.46 -17.42 -27.93
CA PHE A 238 -4.23 -15.99 -28.04
C PHE A 238 -5.15 -15.17 -27.12
N VAL A 239 -6.45 -15.52 -27.04
CA VAL A 239 -7.43 -14.83 -26.18
C VAL A 239 -7.14 -15.05 -24.70
N LEU A 240 -6.82 -16.29 -24.31
CA LEU A 240 -6.46 -16.62 -22.93
C LEU A 240 -5.18 -15.88 -22.51
N ASP A 241 -4.18 -15.86 -23.38
CA ASP A 241 -2.92 -15.15 -23.19
C ASP A 241 -3.16 -13.65 -23.02
N MET A 242 -3.94 -13.01 -23.88
CA MET A 242 -4.32 -11.60 -23.73
C MET A 242 -5.03 -11.34 -22.41
N THR A 243 -5.94 -12.22 -22.01
CA THR A 243 -6.68 -12.10 -20.74
C THR A 243 -5.74 -12.22 -19.54
N GLN A 244 -4.80 -13.18 -19.57
CA GLN A 244 -3.78 -13.35 -18.53
C GLN A 244 -2.83 -12.15 -18.44
N ALA A 245 -2.43 -11.58 -19.58
CA ALA A 245 -1.63 -10.36 -19.63
C ALA A 245 -2.39 -9.16 -19.07
N PHE A 246 -3.68 -9.04 -19.38
CA PHE A 246 -4.56 -8.00 -18.84
C PHE A 246 -4.74 -8.11 -17.32
N ILE A 247 -4.97 -9.32 -16.79
CA ILE A 247 -5.05 -9.57 -15.36
C ILE A 247 -3.74 -9.14 -14.68
N TRP A 248 -2.59 -9.56 -15.21
CA TRP A 248 -1.29 -9.16 -14.67
C TRP A 248 -1.08 -7.64 -14.71
N LEU A 249 -1.43 -7.00 -15.84
CA LEU A 249 -1.33 -5.55 -16.00
C LEU A 249 -2.16 -4.82 -14.92
N ALA A 250 -3.37 -5.27 -14.66
CA ALA A 250 -4.23 -4.66 -13.65
C ALA A 250 -3.65 -4.78 -12.23
N PHE A 251 -3.17 -5.97 -11.84
CA PHE A 251 -2.49 -6.18 -10.56
C PHE A 251 -1.22 -5.32 -10.45
N ALA A 252 -0.39 -5.30 -11.49
CA ALA A 252 0.84 -4.51 -11.51
C ALA A 252 0.54 -3.02 -11.40
N PHE A 253 -0.44 -2.52 -12.15
CA PHE A 253 -0.85 -1.13 -12.12
C PHE A 253 -1.40 -0.72 -10.75
N GLU A 254 -2.34 -1.49 -10.19
CA GLU A 254 -2.89 -1.24 -8.85
C GLU A 254 -1.76 -1.17 -7.82
N PHE A 255 -0.89 -2.17 -7.80
CA PHE A 255 0.19 -2.23 -6.83
C PHE A 255 1.17 -1.06 -6.96
N ILE A 256 1.59 -0.72 -8.19
CA ILE A 256 2.48 0.42 -8.45
C ILE A 256 1.82 1.73 -8.00
N MET A 257 0.54 1.94 -8.31
CA MET A 257 -0.19 3.12 -7.85
C MET A 257 -0.26 3.19 -6.31
N MET A 258 -0.58 2.08 -5.64
CA MET A 258 -0.75 2.10 -4.19
C MET A 258 0.57 2.25 -3.43
N ILE A 259 1.65 1.61 -3.91
CA ILE A 259 2.97 1.72 -3.29
C ILE A 259 3.57 3.12 -3.46
N THR A 260 3.26 3.83 -4.55
CA THR A 260 3.76 5.20 -4.77
C THR A 260 3.03 6.21 -3.89
N ILE A 261 1.72 6.03 -3.68
CA ILE A 261 0.89 6.84 -2.78
C ILE A 261 1.21 6.58 -1.30
N SER A 262 1.55 5.34 -0.93
CA SER A 262 1.88 5.00 0.46
C SER A 262 3.11 5.76 0.95
N ARG A 263 3.03 6.33 2.16
CA ARG A 263 4.18 6.95 2.84
C ARG A 263 5.24 5.91 3.21
N GLU A 264 4.80 4.76 3.70
CA GLU A 264 5.64 3.64 4.11
C GLU A 264 5.62 2.54 3.04
N LYS A 265 6.49 2.66 2.04
CA LYS A 265 6.55 1.72 0.89
C LYS A 265 6.81 0.27 1.35
N MET A 266 7.70 0.10 2.32
CA MET A 266 8.07 -1.23 2.83
C MET A 266 6.95 -1.87 3.64
N ALA A 267 6.32 -1.12 4.55
CA ALA A 267 5.18 -1.62 5.31
C ALA A 267 4.01 -1.98 4.38
N TYR A 268 3.80 -1.20 3.31
CA TYR A 268 2.79 -1.49 2.30
C TYR A 268 3.10 -2.78 1.52
N ALA A 269 4.35 -2.96 1.08
CA ALA A 269 4.79 -4.15 0.37
C ALA A 269 4.67 -5.42 1.23
N GLN A 270 5.00 -5.35 2.53
CA GLN A 270 4.84 -6.47 3.46
C GLN A 270 3.36 -6.83 3.68
N ARG A 271 2.48 -5.83 3.77
CA ARG A 271 1.03 -6.06 3.92
C ARG A 271 0.41 -6.70 2.67
N ASN A 272 0.90 -6.34 1.48
CA ASN A 272 0.40 -6.83 0.19
C ASN A 272 1.44 -7.70 -0.52
N TRP A 273 2.09 -8.60 0.23
CA TRP A 273 3.18 -9.44 -0.29
C TRP A 273 2.71 -10.40 -1.40
N ILE A 274 1.42 -10.77 -1.41
CA ILE A 274 0.84 -11.64 -2.44
C ILE A 274 0.80 -10.91 -3.79
N ASP A 275 0.30 -9.67 -3.81
CA ASP A 275 0.27 -8.84 -5.03
C ASP A 275 1.69 -8.63 -5.56
N LEU A 276 2.64 -8.38 -4.65
CA LEU A 276 4.06 -8.28 -4.98
C LEU A 276 4.60 -9.57 -5.65
N LEU A 277 4.26 -10.73 -5.08
CA LEU A 277 4.70 -12.03 -5.61
C LEU A 277 4.09 -12.32 -6.98
N ILE A 278 2.81 -12.01 -7.19
CA ILE A 278 2.12 -12.14 -8.48
C ILE A 278 2.84 -11.31 -9.56
N ILE A 279 3.23 -10.08 -9.22
CA ILE A 279 3.91 -9.17 -10.15
C ILE A 279 5.33 -9.65 -10.47
N PHE A 280 6.06 -10.16 -9.47
CA PHE A 280 7.45 -10.60 -9.65
C PHE A 280 7.59 -11.98 -10.29
N LEU A 281 6.58 -12.83 -10.21
CA LEU A 281 6.67 -14.22 -10.67
C LEU A 281 7.12 -14.37 -12.14
N PRO A 282 6.63 -13.57 -13.11
CA PRO A 282 7.08 -13.67 -14.49
C PRO A 282 8.57 -13.35 -14.67
N PHE A 283 9.11 -12.43 -13.87
CA PHE A 283 10.54 -12.09 -13.90
C PHE A 283 11.40 -13.23 -13.34
N ILE A 284 10.91 -13.96 -12.34
CA ILE A 284 11.61 -15.15 -11.80
C ILE A 284 11.66 -16.26 -12.86
N ALA A 285 10.57 -16.46 -13.60
CA ALA A 285 10.54 -17.40 -14.72
C ALA A 285 11.57 -17.01 -15.80
N PHE A 286 11.65 -15.71 -16.14
CA PHE A 286 12.60 -15.17 -17.12
C PHE A 286 14.07 -15.42 -16.74
N ILE A 287 14.47 -15.09 -15.51
CA ILE A 287 15.86 -15.29 -15.03
C ILE A 287 16.28 -16.76 -15.14
N ARG A 288 15.34 -17.70 -14.96
CA ARG A 288 15.61 -19.13 -15.13
C ARG A 288 15.82 -19.50 -16.59
N THR A 289 14.95 -19.05 -17.50
CA THR A 289 15.08 -19.36 -18.94
C THR A 289 16.44 -18.90 -19.48
N MET A 290 16.90 -17.70 -19.11
CA MET A 290 18.23 -17.22 -19.48
C MET A 290 19.39 -18.09 -18.95
N ARG A 291 19.27 -18.67 -17.74
CA ARG A 291 20.30 -19.58 -17.19
C ARG A 291 20.32 -20.93 -17.90
N VAL A 292 19.15 -21.45 -18.29
CA VAL A 292 19.04 -22.73 -19.00
C VAL A 292 19.71 -22.64 -20.37
N ILE A 293 19.59 -21.50 -21.07
CA ILE A 293 20.26 -21.27 -22.37
C ILE A 293 21.79 -21.33 -22.26
N LYS A 294 22.38 -20.86 -21.14
CA LYS A 294 23.83 -20.93 -20.92
C LYS A 294 24.32 -22.34 -20.55
N ILE A 295 23.49 -23.15 -19.89
CA ILE A 295 23.84 -24.49 -19.41
C ILE A 295 23.47 -25.58 -20.43
N ALA A 296 22.56 -25.29 -21.38
CA ALA A 296 22.15 -26.20 -22.44
C ALA A 296 23.25 -26.53 -23.47
N ARG A 297 24.41 -25.86 -23.43
CA ARG A 297 25.59 -26.31 -24.19
C ARG A 297 26.32 -27.50 -23.55
N LEU A 298 25.96 -27.95 -22.34
CA LEU A 298 26.73 -29.00 -21.66
C LEU A 298 25.97 -30.12 -20.94
N SER A 299 24.64 -30.25 -21.02
CA SER A 299 24.02 -31.53 -20.62
C SER A 299 22.60 -31.70 -21.13
N HIS A 300 22.34 -32.89 -21.67
CA HIS A 300 21.03 -33.47 -21.90
C HIS A 300 20.16 -33.40 -20.63
N LEU A 301 19.35 -32.37 -20.48
CA LEU A 301 18.34 -32.30 -19.42
C LEU A 301 17.00 -31.81 -19.99
N SER A 302 16.28 -32.78 -20.54
CA SER A 302 14.84 -32.76 -20.88
C SER A 302 13.92 -32.47 -19.67
N ARG A 303 14.45 -32.06 -18.51
CA ARG A 303 13.69 -31.73 -17.29
C ARG A 303 13.20 -30.28 -17.23
N GLY A 304 13.63 -29.39 -18.13
CA GLY A 304 13.19 -27.98 -18.16
C GLY A 304 11.68 -27.80 -18.43
N TYR A 305 11.08 -28.65 -19.26
CA TYR A 305 9.69 -28.53 -19.68
C TYR A 305 8.67 -28.82 -18.57
N LYS A 306 8.93 -29.79 -17.68
CA LYS A 306 8.00 -30.13 -16.57
C LYS A 306 7.90 -29.02 -15.53
N LEU A 307 8.98 -28.26 -15.32
CA LEU A 307 9.01 -27.14 -14.39
C LEU A 307 8.23 -25.93 -14.91
N ARG A 308 8.22 -25.67 -16.23
CA ARG A 308 7.44 -24.58 -16.85
C ARG A 308 5.94 -24.72 -16.54
N GLY A 309 5.38 -25.92 -16.71
CA GLY A 309 3.99 -26.21 -16.35
C GLY A 309 3.71 -26.06 -14.86
N LEU A 310 4.67 -26.39 -13.99
CA LEU A 310 4.55 -26.16 -12.54
C LEU A 310 4.57 -24.66 -12.19
N PHE A 311 5.35 -23.84 -12.91
CA PHE A 311 5.38 -22.39 -12.69
C PHE A 311 4.11 -21.71 -13.14
N MET A 312 3.53 -22.10 -14.28
CA MET A 312 2.23 -21.59 -14.69
C MET A 312 1.17 -21.96 -13.65
N LYS A 313 1.14 -23.21 -13.18
CA LYS A 313 0.23 -23.64 -12.10
C LYS A 313 0.47 -22.89 -10.78
N ALA A 314 1.72 -22.61 -10.42
CA ALA A 314 2.06 -21.83 -9.23
C ALA A 314 1.62 -20.36 -9.35
N ARG A 315 1.81 -19.75 -10.54
CA ARG A 315 1.30 -18.40 -10.86
C ARG A 315 -0.19 -18.33 -10.65
N GLN A 316 -0.91 -19.29 -11.21
CA GLN A 316 -2.35 -19.40 -11.14
C GLN A 316 -2.83 -19.61 -9.70
N GLY A 317 -2.17 -20.47 -8.94
CA GLY A 317 -2.44 -20.66 -7.50
C GLY A 317 -2.22 -19.40 -6.67
N LEU A 318 -1.20 -18.60 -6.99
CA LEU A 318 -0.93 -17.33 -6.30
C LEU A 318 -1.95 -16.24 -6.65
N LEU A 319 -2.39 -16.18 -7.90
CA LEU A 319 -3.49 -15.30 -8.31
C LEU A 319 -4.78 -15.64 -7.55
N LEU A 320 -5.08 -16.93 -7.39
CA LEU A 320 -6.21 -17.40 -6.56
C LEU A 320 -6.03 -17.06 -5.07
N ALA A 321 -4.82 -17.20 -4.53
CA ALA A 321 -4.53 -16.80 -3.15
C ALA A 321 -4.73 -15.29 -2.94
N GLY A 322 -4.31 -14.47 -3.91
CA GLY A 322 -4.55 -13.02 -3.91
C GLY A 322 -6.03 -12.68 -3.92
N PHE A 323 -6.82 -13.38 -4.74
CA PHE A 323 -8.28 -13.29 -4.73
C PHE A 323 -8.89 -13.59 -3.35
N LEU A 324 -8.54 -14.73 -2.75
CA LEU A 324 -9.06 -15.14 -1.45
C LEU A 324 -8.68 -14.12 -0.36
N TYR A 325 -7.45 -13.61 -0.39
CA TYR A 325 -7.02 -12.55 0.53
C TYR A 325 -7.84 -11.28 0.37
N LYS A 326 -8.11 -10.83 -0.86
CA LYS A 326 -8.94 -9.64 -1.13
C LYS A 326 -10.38 -9.83 -0.66
N ILE A 327 -10.99 -11.02 -0.84
CA ILE A 327 -12.33 -11.33 -0.30
C ILE A 327 -12.34 -11.25 1.22
N VAL A 328 -11.37 -11.89 1.89
CA VAL A 328 -11.26 -11.83 3.36
C VAL A 328 -11.06 -10.39 3.85
N SER A 329 -10.46 -9.53 3.03
CA SER A 329 -10.27 -8.11 3.34
C SER A 329 -11.51 -7.23 3.19
N LEU A 330 -12.65 -7.77 2.74
CA LEU A 330 -13.90 -7.02 2.61
C LEU A 330 -14.42 -6.49 3.95
N LYS A 331 -15.01 -5.28 3.92
CA LYS A 331 -15.42 -4.50 5.10
C LYS A 331 -16.32 -5.30 6.07
N GLU A 332 -17.17 -6.18 5.57
CA GLU A 332 -18.13 -6.95 6.38
C GLU A 332 -17.44 -7.96 7.32
N PHE A 333 -16.43 -8.69 6.84
CA PHE A 333 -15.64 -9.60 7.69
C PHE A 333 -14.71 -8.83 8.66
N GLN A 334 -14.41 -7.57 8.36
CA GLN A 334 -13.57 -6.73 9.18
C GLN A 334 -14.28 -6.07 10.36
N ILE A 335 -15.61 -5.87 10.35
CA ILE A 335 -16.29 -5.19 11.47
C ILE A 335 -16.07 -5.97 12.79
N LYS A 336 -16.22 -7.30 12.76
CA LYS A 336 -16.02 -8.14 13.94
C LYS A 336 -14.55 -8.16 14.39
N SER A 337 -13.61 -8.23 13.44
CA SER A 337 -12.17 -8.25 13.76
C SER A 337 -11.63 -6.88 14.18
N LEU A 338 -12.15 -5.78 13.62
CA LEU A 338 -11.84 -4.41 14.00
C LEU A 338 -12.44 -4.07 15.36
N LYS A 339 -13.67 -4.51 15.64
CA LYS A 339 -14.25 -4.42 16.99
C LYS A 339 -13.38 -5.17 17.99
N LYS A 340 -12.98 -6.41 17.67
CA LYS A 340 -12.06 -7.19 18.51
C LYS A 340 -10.73 -6.47 18.72
N LYS A 341 -10.10 -5.95 17.66
CA LYS A 341 -8.86 -5.16 17.77
C LYS A 341 -9.04 -3.88 18.57
N LEU A 342 -10.20 -3.22 18.47
CA LEU A 342 -10.51 -2.04 19.26
C LEU A 342 -10.63 -2.39 20.75
N ASP A 343 -11.29 -3.51 21.06
CA ASP A 343 -11.41 -4.01 22.43
C ASP A 343 -10.05 -4.48 22.99
N ASP A 344 -9.23 -5.15 22.18
CA ASP A 344 -7.87 -5.58 22.55
C ASP A 344 -6.95 -4.37 22.78
N ASN A 345 -6.95 -3.37 21.87
CA ASN A 345 -6.20 -2.13 22.06
C ASN A 345 -6.67 -1.33 23.28
N ARG A 346 -7.97 -1.38 23.62
CA ARG A 346 -8.50 -0.77 24.84
C ARG A 346 -7.93 -1.45 26.08
N LYS A 347 -7.85 -2.78 26.10
CA LYS A 347 -7.21 -3.54 27.19
C LYS A 347 -5.72 -3.26 27.29
N GLU A 348 -4.99 -3.24 26.17
CA GLU A 348 -3.57 -2.87 26.16
C GLU A 348 -3.36 -1.46 26.72
N ARG A 349 -4.23 -0.52 26.34
CA ARG A 349 -4.21 0.83 26.89
C ARG A 349 -4.48 0.84 28.40
N GLU A 350 -5.43 0.07 28.90
CA GLU A 350 -5.70 -0.07 30.34
C GLU A 350 -4.45 -0.59 31.08
N ILE A 351 -3.79 -1.63 30.56
CA ILE A 351 -2.55 -2.19 31.14
C ILE A 351 -1.43 -1.15 31.16
N ILE A 352 -1.22 -0.42 30.05
CA ILE A 352 -0.20 0.63 29.98
C ILE A 352 -0.51 1.78 30.95
N GLU A 353 -1.79 2.16 31.08
CA GLU A 353 -2.23 3.17 32.06
C GLU A 353 -1.91 2.72 33.51
N GLU A 354 -2.11 1.44 33.85
CA GLU A 354 -1.75 0.87 35.15
C GLU A 354 -0.23 0.83 35.38
N GLU A 355 0.56 0.41 34.39
CA GLU A 355 2.02 0.40 34.45
C GLU A 355 2.59 1.82 34.66
N LEU A 356 2.03 2.83 33.98
CA LEU A 356 2.42 4.23 34.18
C LEU A 356 2.16 4.71 35.63
N VAL A 357 1.02 4.32 36.21
CA VAL A 357 0.68 4.68 37.59
C VAL A 357 1.63 4.02 38.58
N THR A 358 1.94 2.73 38.41
CA THR A 358 2.84 2.00 39.30
C THR A 358 4.28 2.54 39.23
N LEU A 359 4.78 2.84 38.03
CA LEU A 359 6.08 3.47 37.82
C LEU A 359 6.15 4.86 38.48
N TYR A 360 5.11 5.69 38.30
CA TYR A 360 5.03 7.00 38.93
C TYR A 360 5.07 6.94 40.46
N GLN A 361 4.25 6.05 41.05
CA GLN A 361 4.23 5.86 42.51
C GLN A 361 5.59 5.40 43.04
N THR A 362 6.27 4.52 42.31
CA THR A 362 7.60 4.01 42.67
C THR A 362 8.66 5.10 42.60
N ALA A 363 8.68 5.90 41.53
CA ALA A 363 9.56 7.06 41.39
C ALA A 363 9.34 8.08 42.51
N LYS A 364 8.08 8.38 42.86
CA LYS A 364 7.72 9.31 43.93
C LYS A 364 8.13 8.80 45.31
N LYS A 365 7.93 7.51 45.60
CA LYS A 365 8.39 6.87 46.83
C LYS A 365 9.92 6.90 46.95
N LYS A 366 10.64 6.66 45.85
CA LYS A 366 12.11 6.72 45.79
C LYS A 366 12.63 8.14 46.05
N ASN A 367 12.04 9.16 45.41
CA ASN A 367 12.37 10.56 45.67
C ASN A 367 12.10 10.96 47.13
N LYS A 368 10.97 10.56 47.71
CA LYS A 368 10.66 10.83 49.12
C LYS A 368 11.64 10.16 50.10
N LYS A 369 12.11 8.94 49.79
CA LYS A 369 13.15 8.24 50.57
C LYS A 369 14.52 8.94 50.46
N MET A 370 14.92 9.38 49.26
CA MET A 370 16.17 10.15 49.08
C MET A 370 16.13 11.48 49.84
N TRP A 371 15.01 12.20 49.77
CA TRP A 371 14.84 13.46 50.49
C TRP A 371 14.98 13.28 52.01
N ARG A 372 14.34 12.24 52.58
CA ARG A 372 14.45 11.89 54.01
C ARG A 372 15.87 11.48 54.43
N LYS A 373 16.63 10.79 53.57
CA LYS A 373 18.05 10.47 53.84
C LYS A 373 18.92 11.73 53.85
N SER A 374 18.72 12.65 52.91
CA SER A 374 19.51 13.90 52.85
C SER A 374 19.26 14.83 54.06
N THR A 375 18.02 14.90 54.56
CA THR A 375 17.65 15.70 55.74
C THR A 375 18.03 15.04 57.06
N SER A 376 18.28 13.73 57.07
CA SER A 376 18.81 12.98 58.20
C SER A 376 20.34 13.04 58.32
N GLN A 377 21.06 13.41 57.26
CA GLN A 377 22.52 13.57 57.27
C GLN A 377 22.97 15.02 57.50
N SER A 378 22.07 16.00 57.44
CA SER A 378 22.35 17.42 57.72
C SER A 378 21.94 17.87 59.13
N LYS A 379 21.55 16.92 59.99
CA LYS A 379 21.39 17.08 61.44
C LYS A 379 22.40 16.16 62.09
#